data_AF-A0A099WK48-F1
#
_entry.id   AF-A0A099WK48-F1
#
_cell.length_a   1.000
_cell.length_b   1.000
_cell.length_c   1.000
_cell.angle_alpha   90.00
_cell.angle_beta   90.00
_cell.angle_gamma   90.00
#
_symmetry.space_group_name_H-M   'P 1'
#
loop_
_entity.id
_entity.type
_entity.pdbx_description
1 polymer ?
#
loop_
_entity_poly.entity_id
_entity_poly.type
_entity_poly.pdbx_seq_one_letter_code
_entity_poly.pdbx_strand_id
1 'polypeptide(L)'
;MAKDLIEQINRLVDLHEKEQSFRSCKKKNCKLCQQIINLGSEIHKIENKIAPERGEKVPALSERTIDDYLDLEETWTDVQISQMWNVEKKALSRWKKEHGLIDEGVQPKPVTISIAEYIGYKQDGLSDHKIAVKLGTTDGQVAVFKQRYNLNTKIYDYGHNGKS
;
A
#
# COMPACT_ATOMS: atom_id res chain seq x y z
N MET A 1 11.60 0.75 -5.35
CA MET A 1 12.74 0.77 -4.40
C MET A 1 12.30 0.52 -2.96
N ALA A 2 11.60 1.42 -2.28
CA ALA A 2 11.16 1.18 -0.88
C ALA A 2 10.12 0.04 -0.77
N LYS A 3 9.14 0.00 -1.68
CA LYS A 3 8.13 -1.07 -1.78
C LYS A 3 8.77 -2.47 -1.95
N ASP A 4 9.77 -2.58 -2.83
CA ASP A 4 10.49 -3.84 -3.07
C ASP A 4 11.27 -4.31 -1.82
N LEU A 5 11.85 -3.36 -1.07
CA LEU A 5 12.55 -3.65 0.18
C LEU A 5 11.58 -4.12 1.26
N ILE A 6 10.42 -3.47 1.39
CA ILE A 6 9.36 -3.87 2.34
C ILE A 6 8.84 -5.27 1.98
N GLU A 7 8.61 -5.55 0.70
CA GLU A 7 8.15 -6.87 0.27
C GLU A 7 9.20 -7.95 0.55
N GLN A 8 10.48 -7.65 0.33
CA GLN A 8 11.57 -8.56 0.69
C GLN A 8 11.63 -8.81 2.20
N ILE A 9 11.48 -7.77 3.03
CA ILE A 9 11.41 -7.91 4.49
C ILE A 9 10.24 -8.81 4.87
N ASN A 10 9.04 -8.59 4.32
CA ASN A 10 7.86 -9.40 4.62
C ASN A 10 8.10 -10.88 4.28
N ARG A 11 8.67 -11.17 3.10
CA ARG A 11 9.04 -12.54 2.71
C ARG A 11 10.05 -13.17 3.67
N LEU A 12 11.04 -12.41 4.12
CA LEU A 12 12.05 -12.90 5.07
C LEU A 12 11.46 -13.12 6.46
N VAL A 13 10.55 -12.27 6.92
CA VAL A 13 9.80 -12.44 8.16
C VAL A 13 8.94 -13.70 8.08
N ASP A 14 8.18 -13.89 6.99
CA ASP A 14 7.38 -15.10 6.79
C ASP A 14 8.23 -16.37 6.78
N LEU A 15 9.40 -16.33 6.14
CA LEU A 15 10.36 -17.44 6.16
C LEU A 15 10.90 -17.68 7.57
N HIS A 16 11.18 -16.62 8.33
CA HIS A 16 11.68 -16.73 9.69
C HIS A 16 10.63 -17.34 10.61
N GLU A 17 9.38 -16.85 10.56
CA GLU A 17 8.25 -17.29 11.39
C GLU A 17 7.89 -18.78 11.19
N LYS A 18 8.27 -19.39 10.05
CA LYS A 18 8.16 -20.85 9.86
C LYS A 18 9.07 -21.67 10.79
N GLU A 19 10.20 -21.11 11.20
CA GLU A 19 11.15 -21.77 12.10
C GLU A 19 11.01 -21.29 13.55
N GLN A 20 10.87 -19.98 13.74
CA GLN A 20 10.76 -19.33 15.06
C GLN A 20 10.34 -17.87 14.88
N SER A 21 9.78 -17.23 15.90
CA SER A 21 9.40 -15.82 15.74
C SER A 21 10.62 -14.91 15.58
N PHE A 22 10.53 -13.97 14.63
CA PHE A 22 11.54 -12.93 14.44
C PHE A 22 11.65 -12.03 15.68
N ARG A 23 10.50 -11.66 16.28
CA ARG A 23 10.44 -10.73 17.43
C ARG A 23 11.08 -11.29 18.70
N SER A 24 11.17 -12.60 18.82
CA SER A 24 11.72 -13.29 19.98
C SER A 24 12.85 -14.25 19.64
N CYS A 25 13.48 -14.08 18.47
CA CYS A 25 14.59 -14.89 18.01
C CYS A 25 15.75 -14.85 19.02
N LYS A 26 16.09 -16.00 19.60
CA LYS A 26 17.22 -16.14 20.53
C LYS A 26 18.49 -16.68 19.86
N LYS A 27 18.42 -16.99 18.56
CA LYS A 27 19.52 -17.58 17.81
C LYS A 27 20.60 -16.53 17.57
N LYS A 28 21.73 -16.69 18.26
CA LYS A 28 22.91 -15.84 18.08
C LYS A 28 23.37 -15.91 16.62
N ASN A 29 23.58 -14.76 15.99
CA ASN A 29 23.94 -14.63 14.57
C ASN A 29 22.93 -15.26 13.59
N CYS A 30 21.62 -15.14 13.88
CA CYS A 30 20.59 -15.53 12.93
C CYS A 30 20.72 -14.74 11.62
N LYS A 31 21.06 -15.43 10.53
CA LYS A 31 21.25 -14.81 9.20
C LYS A 31 19.99 -14.09 8.70
N LEU A 32 18.81 -14.68 8.92
CA LEU A 32 17.53 -14.08 8.54
C LEU A 32 17.26 -12.80 9.34
N CYS A 33 17.51 -12.79 10.66
CA CYS A 33 17.40 -11.56 11.46
C CYS A 33 18.34 -10.47 10.96
N GLN A 34 19.60 -10.81 10.66
CA GLN A 34 20.58 -9.84 10.16
C GLN A 34 20.15 -9.25 8.81
N GLN A 35 19.62 -10.06 7.90
CA GLN A 35 19.09 -9.58 6.63
C GLN A 35 17.89 -8.64 6.82
N ILE A 36 16.93 -9.01 7.67
CA ILE A 36 15.76 -8.17 7.98
C ILE A 36 16.20 -6.82 8.58
N ILE A 37 17.15 -6.83 9.52
CA ILE A 37 17.69 -5.61 10.15
C ILE A 37 18.41 -4.72 9.14
N ASN A 38 19.22 -5.31 8.25
CA ASN A 38 19.95 -4.56 7.23
C ASN A 38 19.00 -3.88 6.24
N LEU A 39 18.00 -4.62 5.73
CA LEU A 39 16.97 -4.06 4.85
C LEU A 39 16.15 -2.98 5.57
N GLY A 40 15.81 -3.19 6.84
CA GLY A 40 15.15 -2.17 7.67
C GLY A 40 15.98 -0.89 7.81
N SER A 41 17.30 -1.03 7.93
CA SER A 41 18.22 0.12 7.95
C SER A 41 18.28 0.85 6.61
N GLU A 42 18.14 0.14 5.48
CA GLU A 42 18.03 0.76 4.16
C GLU A 42 16.73 1.54 3.99
N ILE A 43 15.60 1.00 4.44
CA ILE A 43 14.32 1.72 4.49
C ILE A 43 14.48 2.99 5.33
N HIS A 44 15.09 2.89 6.50
CA HIS A 44 15.29 4.05 7.35
C HIS A 44 16.15 5.15 6.68
N LYS A 45 17.13 4.77 5.85
CA LYS A 45 17.88 5.75 5.04
C LYS A 45 17.01 6.43 3.99
N ILE A 46 16.08 5.70 3.38
CA ILE A 46 15.11 6.27 2.44
C ILE A 46 14.17 7.22 3.19
N GLU A 47 13.67 6.81 4.36
CA GLU A 47 12.80 7.63 5.21
C GLU A 47 13.40 8.98 5.57
N ASN A 48 14.69 8.99 5.93
CA ASN A 48 15.40 10.23 6.24
C ASN A 48 15.58 11.18 5.04
N LYS A 49 15.27 10.72 3.81
CA LYS A 49 15.35 11.50 2.56
C LYS A 49 13.99 11.73 1.92
N ILE A 50 12.89 11.47 2.64
CA ILE A 50 11.52 11.66 2.14
C ILE A 50 11.21 13.12 1.88
N ALA A 51 11.74 14.03 2.69
CA ALA A 51 11.52 15.45 2.49
C ALA A 51 12.32 15.96 1.28
N PRO A 52 11.71 16.79 0.42
CA PRO A 52 12.39 17.39 -0.72
C PRO A 52 13.56 18.27 -0.27
N GLU A 53 14.61 18.30 -1.09
CA GLU A 53 15.78 19.12 -0.79
C GLU A 53 15.47 20.63 -0.97
N ARG A 54 16.26 21.47 -0.31
CA ARG A 54 16.05 22.92 -0.38
C ARG A 54 16.18 23.41 -1.83
N GLY A 55 15.08 23.91 -2.40
CA GLY A 55 15.03 24.43 -3.76
C GLY A 55 14.53 23.43 -4.81
N GLU A 56 14.22 22.20 -4.40
CA GLU A 56 13.54 21.23 -5.25
C GLU A 56 12.12 21.73 -5.60
N LYS A 57 11.76 21.66 -6.89
CA LYS A 57 10.41 21.99 -7.36
C LYS A 57 9.49 20.83 -7.04
N VAL A 58 8.59 21.04 -6.08
CA VAL A 58 7.55 20.08 -5.72
C VAL A 58 6.23 20.52 -6.37
N PRO A 59 5.54 19.64 -7.13
CA PRO A 59 4.22 19.95 -7.67
C PRO A 59 3.24 20.40 -6.58
N ALA A 60 2.40 21.37 -6.92
CA ALA A 60 1.39 21.88 -6.00
C ALA A 60 0.33 20.80 -5.71
N LEU A 61 -0.33 20.89 -4.56
CA LEU A 61 -1.39 19.93 -4.18
C LEU A 61 -2.55 19.91 -5.20
N SER A 62 -2.81 21.04 -5.87
CA SER A 62 -3.80 21.15 -6.94
C SER A 62 -3.44 20.42 -8.23
N GLU A 63 -2.17 20.04 -8.40
CA GLU A 63 -1.67 19.29 -9.56
C GLU A 63 -1.61 17.79 -9.28
N ARG A 64 -1.90 17.36 -8.05
CA ARG A 64 -1.87 15.95 -7.63
C ARG A 64 -3.19 15.26 -7.96
N THR A 65 -3.09 13.99 -8.30
CA THR A 65 -4.23 13.12 -8.57
C THR A 65 -4.50 12.14 -7.42
N ILE A 66 -5.69 11.55 -7.40
CA ILE A 66 -6.04 10.47 -6.47
C ILE A 66 -5.07 9.29 -6.64
N ASP A 67 -4.74 8.93 -7.87
CA ASP A 67 -3.85 7.80 -8.15
C ASP A 67 -2.43 8.06 -7.60
N ASP A 68 -1.91 9.29 -7.73
CA ASP A 68 -0.61 9.66 -7.12
C ASP A 68 -0.59 9.43 -5.61
N TYR A 69 -1.71 9.74 -4.94
CA TYR A 69 -1.85 9.53 -3.50
C TYR A 69 -1.91 8.03 -3.16
N LEU A 70 -2.78 7.29 -3.85
CA LEU A 70 -3.01 5.86 -3.57
C LEU A 70 -1.75 5.01 -3.84
N ASP A 71 -0.95 5.38 -4.84
CA ASP A 71 0.34 4.74 -5.09
C ASP A 71 1.32 4.93 -3.92
N LEU A 72 1.35 6.11 -3.30
CA LEU A 72 2.21 6.39 -2.16
C LEU A 72 1.69 5.76 -0.87
N GLU A 73 0.38 5.76 -0.65
CA GLU A 73 -0.27 5.21 0.55
C GLU A 73 -0.06 3.70 0.69
N GLU A 74 0.20 2.98 -0.41
CA GLU A 74 0.59 1.57 -0.35
C GLU A 74 1.90 1.31 0.43
N THR A 75 2.75 2.34 0.58
CA THR A 75 4.08 2.22 1.21
C THR A 75 4.26 3.18 2.39
N TRP A 76 3.66 4.36 2.32
CA TRP A 76 3.97 5.49 3.19
C TRP A 76 2.75 5.98 3.95
N THR A 77 2.96 6.48 5.17
CA THR A 77 1.91 7.09 5.98
C THR A 77 1.55 8.50 5.47
N ASP A 78 0.34 8.99 5.77
CA ASP A 78 -0.06 10.39 5.50
C ASP A 78 0.97 11.42 5.99
N VAL A 79 1.63 11.14 7.11
CA VAL A 79 2.70 12.00 7.65
C VAL A 79 3.86 12.06 6.68
N GLN A 80 4.35 10.92 6.22
CA GLN A 80 5.44 10.83 5.26
C GLN A 80 5.03 11.42 3.90
N ILE A 81 3.81 11.14 3.42
CA ILE A 81 3.28 11.69 2.16
C ILE A 81 3.22 13.22 2.23
N SER A 82 2.74 13.79 3.34
CA SER A 82 2.72 15.24 3.53
C SER A 82 4.12 15.86 3.48
N GLN A 83 5.14 15.14 3.98
CA GLN A 83 6.54 15.57 3.91
C GLN A 83 7.08 15.49 2.49
N MET A 84 6.84 14.39 1.76
CA MET A 84 7.25 14.24 0.35
C MET A 84 6.66 15.34 -0.53
N TRP A 85 5.40 15.68 -0.28
CA TRP A 85 4.67 16.68 -1.05
C TRP A 85 4.91 18.10 -0.54
N ASN A 86 5.68 18.27 0.53
CA ASN A 86 5.92 19.55 1.18
C ASN A 86 4.63 20.33 1.47
N VAL A 87 3.62 19.62 1.98
CA VAL A 87 2.32 20.19 2.36
C VAL A 87 2.06 19.98 3.84
N GLU A 88 1.28 20.88 4.45
CA GLU A 88 0.82 20.65 5.81
C GLU A 88 -0.10 19.43 5.88
N LYS A 89 -0.01 18.64 6.97
CA LYS A 89 -0.91 17.50 7.22
C LYS A 89 -2.39 17.87 7.11
N LYS A 90 -2.76 19.07 7.56
CA LYS A 90 -4.13 19.59 7.47
C LYS A 90 -4.55 19.84 6.01
N ALA A 91 -3.63 20.29 5.16
CA ALA A 91 -3.89 20.50 3.74
C ALA A 91 -4.09 19.16 3.02
N LEU A 92 -3.22 18.17 3.29
CA LEU A 92 -3.37 16.81 2.75
C LEU A 92 -4.71 16.18 3.19
N SER A 93 -5.06 16.29 4.47
CA SER A 93 -6.33 15.78 5.01
C SER A 93 -7.55 16.42 4.34
N ARG A 94 -7.52 17.74 4.11
CA ARG A 94 -8.58 18.44 3.38
C ARG A 94 -8.67 17.97 1.93
N TRP A 95 -7.54 17.85 1.25
CA TRP A 95 -7.49 17.37 -0.13
C TRP A 95 -8.05 15.94 -0.24
N LYS A 96 -7.71 15.04 0.69
CA LYS A 96 -8.28 13.69 0.76
C LYS A 96 -9.81 13.73 0.91
N LYS A 97 -10.33 14.63 1.76
CA LYS A 97 -11.77 14.81 1.94
C LYS A 97 -12.47 15.32 0.69
N GLU A 98 -11.89 16.33 0.03
CA GLU A 98 -12.41 16.89 -1.23
C GLU A 98 -12.46 15.83 -2.36
N HIS A 99 -11.55 14.86 -2.31
CA HIS A 99 -11.46 13.77 -3.28
C HIS A 99 -12.15 12.48 -2.83
N GLY A 100 -12.89 12.49 -1.70
CA GLY A 100 -13.66 11.34 -1.24
C GLY A 100 -12.84 10.17 -0.70
N LEU A 101 -11.59 10.40 -0.29
CA LEU A 101 -10.69 9.40 0.29
C LEU A 101 -10.82 9.26 1.81
N ILE A 102 -11.79 9.95 2.42
CA ILE A 102 -12.11 9.83 3.84
C ILE A 102 -13.57 9.42 3.96
N ASP A 103 -13.82 8.27 4.58
CA ASP A 103 -15.13 7.63 4.78
C ASP A 103 -16.04 8.36 5.79
N GLU A 104 -16.06 9.69 5.82
CA GLU A 104 -17.00 10.44 6.65
C GLU A 104 -18.41 10.36 6.03
N GLY A 105 -19.14 9.28 6.34
CA GLY A 105 -20.56 9.14 6.06
C GLY A 105 -20.92 8.50 4.71
N VAL A 106 -19.96 7.86 4.02
CA VAL A 106 -20.26 7.08 2.81
C VAL A 106 -21.10 5.87 3.20
N GLN A 107 -22.38 5.90 2.81
CA GLN A 107 -23.22 4.72 2.91
C GLN A 107 -22.60 3.62 2.03
N PRO A 108 -22.29 2.44 2.58
CA PRO A 108 -21.59 1.40 1.83
C PRO A 108 -22.45 0.97 0.64
N LYS A 109 -22.05 1.38 -0.57
CA LYS A 109 -22.71 0.96 -1.80
C LYS A 109 -22.29 -0.47 -2.12
N PRO A 110 -23.22 -1.38 -2.42
CA PRO A 110 -22.85 -2.72 -2.84
C PRO A 110 -21.99 -2.65 -4.11
N VAL A 111 -20.98 -3.51 -4.18
CA VAL A 111 -20.15 -3.67 -5.38
C VAL A 111 -21.03 -4.27 -6.49
N THR A 112 -21.22 -3.52 -7.58
CA THR A 112 -22.09 -3.92 -8.71
C THR A 112 -21.33 -4.42 -9.94
N ILE A 113 -20.01 -4.52 -9.89
CA ILE A 113 -19.19 -5.03 -11.00
C ILE A 113 -19.31 -6.56 -11.12
N SER A 114 -18.99 -7.07 -12.31
CA SER A 114 -18.83 -8.50 -12.56
C SER A 114 -17.53 -9.05 -11.99
N ILE A 115 -17.45 -10.39 -11.87
CA ILE A 115 -16.20 -11.09 -11.51
C ILE A 115 -15.11 -10.79 -12.54
N ALA A 116 -15.44 -10.73 -13.83
CA ALA A 116 -14.49 -10.46 -14.90
C ALA A 116 -13.88 -9.05 -14.79
N GLU A 117 -14.69 -8.03 -14.48
CA GLU A 117 -14.20 -6.67 -14.23
C GLU A 117 -13.30 -6.61 -13.00
N TYR A 118 -13.66 -7.30 -11.91
CA TYR A 118 -12.80 -7.38 -10.73
C TYR A 118 -11.45 -8.02 -11.05
N ILE A 119 -11.46 -9.14 -11.79
CA ILE A 119 -10.23 -9.81 -12.25
C ILE A 119 -9.42 -8.89 -13.17
N GLY A 120 -10.07 -8.13 -14.05
CA GLY A 120 -9.42 -7.14 -14.90
C GLY A 120 -8.65 -6.10 -14.08
N TYR A 121 -9.27 -5.52 -13.06
CA TYR A 121 -8.58 -4.59 -12.15
C TYR A 121 -7.40 -5.25 -11.43
N LYS A 122 -7.54 -6.51 -11.01
CA LYS A 122 -6.44 -7.26 -10.37
C LYS A 122 -5.29 -7.54 -11.35
N GLN A 123 -5.60 -7.84 -12.61
CA GLN A 123 -4.61 -8.02 -13.69
C GLN A 123 -3.88 -6.72 -14.03
N ASP A 124 -4.58 -5.58 -13.92
CA ASP A 124 -4.00 -4.24 -14.04
C ASP A 124 -3.18 -3.84 -12.78
N GLY A 125 -3.10 -4.73 -11.78
CA GLY A 125 -2.29 -4.53 -10.58
C GLY A 125 -2.95 -3.68 -9.50
N LEU A 126 -4.25 -3.39 -9.59
CA LEU A 126 -4.93 -2.62 -8.56
C LEU A 126 -5.11 -3.44 -7.28
N SER A 127 -4.85 -2.80 -6.15
CA SER A 127 -5.20 -3.32 -4.82
C SER A 127 -6.71 -3.25 -4.60
N ASP A 128 -7.24 -4.05 -3.67
CA ASP A 128 -8.67 -3.99 -3.32
C ASP A 128 -9.09 -2.60 -2.83
N HIS A 129 -8.18 -1.89 -2.17
CA HIS A 129 -8.40 -0.52 -1.73
C HIS A 129 -8.55 0.43 -2.91
N LYS A 130 -7.64 0.37 -3.91
CA LYS A 130 -7.76 1.15 -5.15
C LYS A 130 -9.05 0.82 -5.91
N ILE A 131 -9.45 -0.45 -5.92
CA ILE A 131 -10.71 -0.89 -6.52
C ILE A 131 -11.89 -0.27 -5.75
N ALA A 132 -11.87 -0.29 -4.42
CA ALA A 132 -12.93 0.30 -3.61
C ALA A 132 -13.09 1.80 -3.90
N VAL A 133 -11.99 2.56 -3.89
CA VAL A 133 -11.98 3.99 -4.23
C VAL A 133 -12.49 4.22 -5.66
N LYS A 134 -12.01 3.46 -6.64
CA LYS A 134 -12.43 3.57 -8.04
C LYS A 134 -13.92 3.30 -8.24
N LEU A 135 -14.51 2.41 -7.45
CA LEU A 135 -15.93 2.09 -7.49
C LEU A 135 -16.79 2.99 -6.58
N GLY A 136 -16.18 3.93 -5.84
CA GLY A 136 -16.89 4.77 -4.88
C GLY A 136 -17.57 3.97 -3.78
N THR A 137 -16.90 2.92 -3.30
CA THR A 137 -17.36 2.01 -2.25
C THR A 137 -16.27 1.81 -1.20
N THR A 138 -16.51 0.95 -0.21
CA THR A 138 -15.59 0.68 0.89
C THR A 138 -14.86 -0.64 0.72
N ASP A 139 -13.68 -0.75 1.33
CA ASP A 139 -12.91 -2.01 1.39
C ASP A 139 -13.75 -3.17 1.93
N GLY A 140 -14.63 -2.89 2.89
CA GLY A 140 -15.56 -3.87 3.45
C GLY A 140 -16.54 -4.41 2.40
N GLN A 141 -17.04 -3.57 1.49
CA GLN A 141 -17.92 -4.01 0.41
C GLN A 141 -17.18 -4.82 -0.65
N VAL A 142 -15.92 -4.47 -0.94
CA VAL A 142 -15.05 -5.30 -1.79
C VAL A 142 -14.80 -6.66 -1.13
N ALA A 143 -14.54 -6.71 0.18
CA ALA A 143 -14.38 -7.96 0.91
C ALA A 143 -15.66 -8.83 0.87
N VAL A 144 -16.84 -8.24 1.06
CA VAL A 144 -18.14 -8.93 0.94
C VAL A 144 -18.36 -9.47 -0.48
N PHE A 145 -18.03 -8.68 -1.51
CA PHE A 145 -18.07 -9.12 -2.90
C PHE A 145 -17.19 -10.35 -3.13
N LYS A 146 -15.93 -10.31 -2.67
CA LYS A 146 -15.01 -11.45 -2.80
C LYS A 146 -15.52 -12.68 -2.06
N GLN A 147 -16.10 -12.51 -0.86
CA GLN A 147 -16.71 -13.61 -0.11
C GLN A 147 -17.88 -14.24 -0.87
N ARG A 148 -18.79 -13.43 -1.42
CA ARG A 148 -19.96 -13.92 -2.18
C ARG A 148 -19.58 -14.81 -3.37
N TYR A 149 -18.47 -14.50 -4.01
CA TYR A 149 -18.01 -15.19 -5.23
C TYR A 149 -16.78 -16.09 -5.00
N ASN A 150 -16.42 -16.38 -3.74
CA ASN A 150 -15.27 -17.21 -3.37
C ASN A 150 -13.91 -16.76 -3.94
N LEU A 151 -13.74 -15.45 -4.14
CA LEU A 151 -12.54 -14.83 -4.70
C LEU A 151 -11.42 -14.60 -3.66
N ASN A 152 -11.64 -14.99 -2.39
CA ASN A 152 -10.63 -14.92 -1.33
C ASN A 152 -9.55 -16.01 -1.44
N THR A 153 -9.71 -16.96 -2.37
CA THR A 153 -8.69 -17.99 -2.62
C THR A 153 -7.58 -17.39 -3.47
N LYS A 154 -6.32 -17.62 -3.06
CA LYS A 154 -5.06 -17.03 -3.60
C LYS A 154 -4.82 -17.18 -5.11
N ILE A 155 -5.75 -17.73 -5.88
CA ILE A 155 -5.63 -17.94 -7.32
C ILE A 155 -5.62 -16.60 -8.08
N TYR A 156 -6.31 -15.58 -7.56
CA TYR A 156 -6.49 -14.29 -8.24
C TYR A 156 -5.54 -13.17 -7.79
N ASP A 157 -4.66 -13.44 -6.82
CA ASP A 157 -3.66 -12.47 -6.33
C ASP A 157 -2.32 -12.51 -7.09
N TYR A 158 -2.15 -13.43 -8.07
CA TYR A 158 -0.94 -13.52 -8.88
C TYR A 158 -1.08 -12.79 -10.23
N GLY A 159 -1.13 -11.46 -10.16
CA GLY A 159 -0.82 -10.57 -11.30
C GLY A 159 0.67 -10.31 -11.50
N HIS A 160 1.55 -10.99 -10.75
CA HIS A 160 3.00 -10.85 -10.91
C HIS A 160 3.68 -12.21 -10.75
N ASN A 161 3.73 -13.01 -11.83
CA ASN A 161 4.77 -14.01 -12.09
C ASN A 161 4.64 -14.57 -13.52
N GLY A 162 5.68 -14.35 -14.34
CA GLY A 162 5.84 -14.88 -15.71
C GLY A 162 5.85 -13.74 -16.72
N LYS A 163 6.99 -13.13 -17.07
CA LYS A 163 7.98 -13.73 -18.00
C LYS A 163 7.31 -14.69 -19.00
N SER A 164 7.06 -14.17 -20.19
CA SER A 164 7.36 -14.86 -21.45
C SER A 164 8.11 -13.87 -22.32
#